data_AF-A0A380BJE1-F1
#
_entry.id   AF-A0A380BJE1-F1
#
_cell.length_a   1.000
_cell.length_b   1.000
_cell.length_c   1.000
_cell.angle_alpha   90.00
_cell.angle_beta   90.00
_cell.angle_gamma   90.00
#
_symmetry.space_group_name_H-M   'P 1'
#
loop_
_entity.id
_entity.type
_entity.pdbx_description
1 polymer ?
#
loop_
_entity_poly.entity_id
_entity_poly.type
_entity_poly.pdbx_seq_one_letter_code
_entity_poly.pdbx_strand_id
1 'polypeptide(L)'
;MNRIKRAYYYLFYKFYKMSESAPSRWLSDWKAGIIIIALEIWLLIGTIVYYNIFINRYFYLKKSDFIFIGLIVVVFNYFTFIHNDVWKVYIKEFESLPKEMNKKGSWAVFGLVMFVIMFVVLAFYLKFQINWDQYR
;
A
#
# COMPACT_ATOMS: atom_id res chain seq x y z
N MET A 1 -7.09 21.57 -3.99
CA MET A 1 -6.18 20.39 -4.01
C MET A 1 -7.00 19.11 -4.07
N ASN A 2 -6.61 18.14 -4.90
CA ASN A 2 -7.35 16.89 -5.07
C ASN A 2 -7.41 16.08 -3.75
N ARG A 3 -8.60 15.66 -3.32
CA ARG A 3 -8.84 14.97 -2.04
C ARG A 3 -8.09 13.63 -1.95
N ILE A 4 -7.97 12.92 -3.07
CA ILE A 4 -7.28 11.62 -3.17
C ILE A 4 -5.79 11.80 -2.88
N LYS A 5 -5.15 12.79 -3.52
CA LYS A 5 -3.74 13.12 -3.29
C LYS A 5 -3.48 13.39 -1.81
N ARG A 6 -4.31 14.22 -1.17
CA ARG A 6 -4.17 14.54 0.26
C ARG A 6 -4.33 13.31 1.15
N ALA A 7 -5.27 12.41 0.86
CA ALA A 7 -5.42 11.15 1.60
C ALA A 7 -4.20 10.23 1.47
N TYR A 8 -3.60 10.17 0.27
CA TYR A 8 -2.39 9.40 0.02
C TYR A 8 -1.17 9.94 0.78
N TYR A 9 -0.96 11.25 0.81
CA TYR A 9 0.06 11.86 1.66
C TYR A 9 -0.25 11.73 3.16
N TYR A 10 -1.52 11.69 3.55
CA TYR A 10 -1.90 11.44 4.94
C TYR A 10 -1.53 10.00 5.36
N LEU A 11 -1.76 9.01 4.48
CA LEU A 11 -1.32 7.63 4.71
C LEU A 11 0.20 7.57 4.93
N PHE A 12 0.97 8.22 4.06
CA PHE A 12 2.43 8.35 4.20
C PHE A 12 2.83 9.00 5.51
N TYR A 13 2.20 10.13 5.88
CA TYR A 13 2.46 10.81 7.14
C TYR A 13 2.27 9.89 8.35
N LYS A 14 1.24 9.03 8.36
CA LYS A 14 1.00 8.14 9.50
C LYS A 14 2.09 7.09 9.65
N PHE A 15 2.54 6.50 8.55
CA PHE A 15 3.68 5.57 8.59
C PHE A 15 5.01 6.26 8.86
N TYR A 16 5.17 7.51 8.40
CA TYR A 16 6.34 8.33 8.73
C TYR A 16 6.43 8.58 10.23
N LYS A 17 5.36 9.07 10.87
CA LYS A 17 5.34 9.30 12.33
C LYS A 17 5.48 8.01 13.12
N MET A 18 4.92 6.91 12.65
CA MET A 18 5.14 5.58 13.23
C MET A 18 6.63 5.20 13.18
N SER A 19 7.29 5.46 12.05
CA SER A 19 8.73 5.19 11.87
C SER A 19 9.61 6.10 12.72
N GLU A 20 9.25 7.39 12.88
CA GLU A 20 9.94 8.32 13.79
C GLU A 20 9.80 7.95 15.27
N SER A 21 8.69 7.27 15.62
CA SER A 21 8.43 6.84 17.00
C SER A 21 9.18 5.56 17.36
N ALA A 22 9.75 4.86 16.37
CA ALA A 22 10.59 3.70 16.60
C ALA A 22 11.98 4.10 17.15
N PRO A 23 12.70 3.21 17.85
CA PRO A 23 14.06 3.48 18.35
C PRO A 23 15.03 3.91 17.23
N SER A 24 14.76 3.45 16.02
CA SER A 24 15.55 3.67 14.82
C SER A 24 14.92 4.78 13.96
N ARG A 25 15.27 6.05 14.23
CA ARG A 25 14.64 7.22 13.58
C ARG A 25 15.14 7.56 12.18
N TRP A 26 16.32 7.07 11.81
CA TRP A 26 16.87 7.25 10.47
C TRP A 26 15.96 6.67 9.38
N LEU A 27 15.94 7.31 8.21
CA LEU A 27 15.24 6.88 7.01
C LEU A 27 13.73 6.61 7.23
N SER A 28 13.09 7.39 8.11
CA SER A 28 11.67 7.24 8.42
C SER A 28 10.76 7.48 7.21
N ASP A 29 11.19 8.36 6.30
CA ASP A 29 10.59 8.63 5.00
C ASP A 29 10.64 7.39 4.08
N TRP A 30 11.80 6.75 3.96
CA TRP A 30 11.95 5.53 3.18
C TRP A 30 11.15 4.37 3.76
N LYS A 31 11.15 4.19 5.09
CA LYS A 31 10.35 3.16 5.78
C LYS A 31 8.85 3.35 5.50
N ALA A 32 8.36 4.58 5.58
CA ALA A 32 6.98 4.90 5.25
C ALA A 32 6.64 4.58 3.79
N GLY A 33 7.52 4.94 2.86
CA GLY A 33 7.37 4.62 1.44
C GLY A 33 7.34 3.11 1.17
N ILE A 34 8.24 2.34 1.80
CA ILE A 34 8.30 0.88 1.68
C ILE A 34 6.99 0.24 2.17
N ILE A 35 6.42 0.73 3.27
CA ILE A 35 5.14 0.21 3.79
C ILE A 35 4.01 0.47 2.78
N ILE A 36 3.94 1.65 2.18
CA ILE A 36 2.93 1.94 1.14
C ILE A 36 3.12 1.05 -0.07
N ILE A 37 4.35 0.90 -0.56
CA ILE A 37 4.67 0.00 -1.67
C ILE A 37 4.22 -1.44 -1.36
N ALA A 38 4.46 -1.93 -0.14
CA ALA A 38 4.02 -3.25 0.27
C ALA A 38 2.49 -3.40 0.24
N LEU A 39 1.75 -2.40 0.73
CA LEU A 39 0.27 -2.39 0.69
C LEU A 39 -0.26 -2.38 -0.75
N GLU A 40 0.37 -1.62 -1.64
CA GLU A 40 0.00 -1.56 -3.06
C GLU A 40 0.28 -2.89 -3.77
N ILE A 41 1.44 -3.50 -3.52
CA ILE A 41 1.79 -4.83 -4.05
C ILE A 41 0.78 -5.87 -3.55
N TRP A 42 0.42 -5.84 -2.28
CA TRP A 42 -0.60 -6.74 -1.71
C TRP A 42 -1.95 -6.58 -2.38
N LEU A 43 -2.42 -5.35 -2.59
CA LEU A 43 -3.65 -5.10 -3.35
C LEU A 43 -3.57 -5.67 -4.76
N LEU A 44 -2.47 -5.42 -5.49
CA LEU A 44 -2.28 -5.95 -6.85
C LEU A 44 -2.27 -7.47 -6.89
N ILE A 45 -1.56 -8.14 -5.96
CA ILE A 45 -1.55 -9.60 -5.84
C ILE A 45 -2.95 -10.12 -5.60
N GLY A 46 -3.67 -9.54 -4.62
CA GLY A 46 -5.04 -9.95 -4.32
C GLY A 46 -5.96 -9.80 -5.53
N THR A 47 -5.88 -8.68 -6.27
CA THR A 47 -6.66 -8.45 -7.48
C THR A 47 -6.35 -9.46 -8.57
N ILE A 48 -5.07 -9.77 -8.81
CA ILE A 48 -4.67 -10.80 -9.80
C ILE A 48 -5.21 -12.17 -9.39
N VAL A 49 -5.17 -12.51 -8.11
CA VAL A 49 -5.73 -13.78 -7.62
C VAL A 49 -7.25 -13.83 -7.81
N TYR A 50 -7.98 -12.77 -7.46
CA TYR A 50 -9.42 -12.72 -7.69
C TYR A 50 -9.80 -12.77 -9.17
N TYR A 51 -9.05 -12.07 -10.03
CA TYR A 51 -9.23 -12.13 -11.47
C TYR A 51 -9.09 -13.56 -12.00
N ASN A 52 -8.07 -14.27 -11.54
CA ASN A 52 -7.86 -15.68 -11.89
C ASN A 52 -9.02 -16.58 -11.44
N ILE A 53 -9.56 -16.34 -10.24
CA ILE A 53 -10.62 -17.17 -9.67
C ILE A 53 -11.96 -16.95 -10.39
N PHE A 54 -12.33 -15.70 -10.61
CA PHE A 54 -13.68 -15.32 -11.03
C PHE A 54 -13.84 -15.02 -12.52
N ILE A 55 -12.77 -14.64 -13.22
CA ILE A 55 -12.86 -14.15 -14.60
C ILE A 55 -12.16 -15.09 -15.57
N ASN A 56 -10.86 -15.36 -15.36
CA ASN A 56 -10.10 -16.21 -16.27
C ASN A 56 -9.08 -17.07 -15.52
N ARG A 57 -9.39 -18.37 -15.38
CA ARG A 57 -8.54 -19.35 -14.67
C ARG A 57 -7.26 -19.73 -15.41
N TYR A 58 -7.19 -19.45 -16.72
CA TYR A 58 -6.01 -19.69 -17.55
C TYR A 58 -5.10 -18.47 -17.64
N PHE A 59 -5.47 -17.36 -17.00
CA PHE A 59 -4.62 -16.18 -16.98
C PHE A 59 -3.37 -16.49 -16.12
N TYR A 60 -2.20 -16.21 -16.68
CA TYR A 60 -0.95 -16.35 -15.95
C TYR A 60 -0.05 -15.17 -16.28
N LEU A 61 0.63 -14.69 -15.24
CA LEU A 61 1.70 -13.70 -15.38
C LEU A 61 3.03 -14.40 -15.24
N LYS A 62 3.97 -14.07 -16.13
CA LYS A 62 5.34 -14.54 -16.03
C LYS A 62 6.04 -13.83 -14.89
N LYS A 63 7.13 -14.43 -14.40
CA LYS A 63 7.99 -13.81 -13.37
C LYS A 63 8.47 -12.41 -13.79
N SER A 64 8.76 -12.21 -15.08
CA SER A 64 9.13 -10.91 -15.65
C SER A 64 8.06 -9.84 -15.44
N ASP A 65 6.78 -10.23 -15.56
CA ASP A 65 5.66 -9.30 -15.48
C ASP A 65 5.48 -8.80 -14.04
N PHE A 66 5.63 -9.70 -13.07
CA PHE A 66 5.64 -9.32 -11.65
C PHE A 66 6.79 -8.37 -11.30
N ILE A 67 7.99 -8.62 -11.84
CA ILE A 67 9.14 -7.73 -11.64
C ILE A 67 8.86 -6.35 -12.25
N PHE A 68 8.32 -6.32 -13.46
CA PHE A 68 8.01 -5.07 -14.17
C PHE A 68 6.94 -4.25 -13.43
N ILE A 69 5.85 -4.89 -12.99
CA ILE A 69 4.80 -4.24 -12.18
C ILE A 69 5.39 -3.70 -10.87
N GLY A 70 6.20 -4.50 -10.18
CA GLY A 70 6.86 -4.07 -8.95
C GLY A 70 7.76 -2.85 -9.16
N LEU A 71 8.54 -2.82 -10.26
CA LEU A 71 9.37 -1.67 -10.61
C LEU A 71 8.54 -0.42 -10.88
N ILE A 72 7.42 -0.53 -11.60
CA ILE A 72 6.52 0.61 -11.84
C ILE A 72 6.01 1.19 -10.51
N VAL A 73 5.56 0.32 -9.59
CA VAL A 73 5.06 0.73 -8.27
C VAL A 73 6.15 1.46 -7.49
N VAL A 74 7.37 0.92 -7.46
CA VAL A 74 8.52 1.53 -6.77
C VAL A 74 8.86 2.89 -7.37
N VAL A 75 8.96 2.98 -8.69
CA VAL A 75 9.30 4.22 -9.40
C VAL A 75 8.22 5.29 -9.16
N PHE A 76 6.96 4.92 -9.25
CA PHE A 76 5.84 5.83 -8.98
C PHE A 76 5.88 6.39 -7.55
N ASN A 77 6.11 5.53 -6.55
CA ASN A 77 6.22 5.94 -5.16
C ASN A 77 7.45 6.82 -4.91
N TYR A 78 8.58 6.49 -5.52
CA TYR A 78 9.81 7.27 -5.42
C TYR A 78 9.58 8.72 -5.91
N PHE A 79 8.97 8.90 -7.08
CA PHE A 79 8.68 10.24 -7.59
C PHE A 79 7.61 10.98 -6.78
N THR A 80 6.67 10.25 -6.18
CA THR A 80 5.59 10.85 -5.39
C THR A 80 6.06 11.32 -4.02
N PHE A 81 6.89 10.53 -3.34
CA PHE A 81 7.27 10.77 -1.95
C PHE A 81 8.72 11.23 -1.78
N ILE A 82 9.67 10.71 -2.54
CA ILE A 82 11.09 10.95 -2.25
C ILE A 82 11.66 12.08 -3.12
N HIS A 83 11.41 12.04 -4.43
CA HIS A 83 12.09 12.93 -5.38
C HIS A 83 11.77 14.42 -5.19
N ASN A 84 10.49 14.74 -4.97
CA ASN A 84 10.00 16.12 -5.05
C ASN A 84 9.93 16.85 -3.70
N ASP A 85 10.25 16.18 -2.58
CA ASP A 85 10.18 16.72 -1.21
C ASP A 85 8.82 17.32 -0.78
N VAL A 86 7.80 17.23 -1.63
CA VAL A 86 6.44 17.73 -1.40
C VAL A 86 5.83 17.15 -0.11
N TRP A 87 6.22 15.92 0.24
CA TRP A 87 5.82 15.28 1.49
C TRP A 87 6.12 16.13 2.73
N LYS A 88 7.24 16.88 2.75
CA LYS A 88 7.64 17.74 3.88
C LYS A 88 6.61 18.84 4.16
N VAL A 89 5.98 19.39 3.12
CA VAL A 89 4.92 20.40 3.24
C VAL A 89 3.68 19.78 3.88
N TYR A 90 3.29 18.58 3.43
CA TYR A 90 2.15 17.86 3.97
C TYR A 90 2.35 17.45 5.43
N ILE A 91 3.57 17.06 5.84
CA ILE A 91 3.85 16.76 7.24
C ILE A 91 3.57 17.96 8.12
N LYS A 92 4.11 19.14 7.77
CA LYS A 92 3.86 20.37 8.53
C LYS A 92 2.37 20.70 8.63
N GLU A 93 1.62 20.51 7.54
CA GLU A 93 0.16 20.66 7.53
C GLU A 93 -0.51 19.68 8.50
N PHE A 94 -0.16 18.39 8.44
CA PHE A 94 -0.81 17.36 9.25
C PHE A 94 -0.41 17.36 10.72
N GLU A 95 0.77 17.88 11.06
CA GLU A 95 1.20 18.12 12.44
C GLU A 95 0.41 19.25 13.10
N SER A 96 -0.11 20.21 12.32
CA SER A 96 -0.98 21.28 12.81
C SER A 96 -2.43 20.84 13.10
N LEU A 97 -2.80 19.59 12.76
CA LEU A 97 -4.17 19.11 12.94
C LEU A 97 -4.51 18.90 14.42
N PRO A 98 -5.77 19.19 14.84
CA PRO A 98 -6.25 18.86 16.17
C PRO A 98 -6.10 17.37 16.50
N LYS A 99 -5.78 17.08 17.78
CA LYS A 99 -5.55 15.70 18.26
C LYS A 99 -6.72 14.75 17.93
N GLU A 100 -7.95 15.23 18.02
CA GLU A 100 -9.15 14.45 17.71
C GLU A 100 -9.23 14.04 16.23
N MET A 101 -8.91 14.97 15.32
CA MET A 101 -8.86 14.68 13.88
C MET A 101 -7.76 13.67 13.57
N ASN A 102 -6.60 13.80 14.22
CA ASN A 102 -5.50 12.88 14.04
C ASN A 102 -5.82 11.46 14.56
N LYS A 103 -6.60 11.34 15.65
CA LYS A 103 -7.07 10.06 16.18
C LYS A 103 -8.04 9.37 15.23
N LYS A 104 -9.02 10.09 14.68
CA LYS A 104 -9.94 9.56 13.65
C LYS A 104 -9.17 9.09 12.42
N GLY A 105 -8.20 9.88 11.95
CA GLY A 105 -7.34 9.51 10.84
C GLY A 105 -6.45 8.28 11.13
N SER A 106 -5.97 8.08 12.37
CA SER A 106 -5.28 6.84 12.75
C SER A 106 -6.16 5.62 12.56
N TRP A 107 -7.41 5.68 13.04
CA TRP A 107 -8.36 4.58 12.90
C TRP A 107 -8.70 4.28 11.44
N ALA A 108 -8.81 5.32 10.60
CA ALA A 108 -9.01 5.15 9.16
C ALA A 108 -7.82 4.42 8.50
N VAL A 109 -6.57 4.81 8.82
CA VAL A 109 -5.37 4.13 8.30
C VAL A 109 -5.29 2.69 8.80
N PHE A 110 -5.58 2.44 10.07
CA PHE A 110 -5.62 1.08 10.61
C PHE A 110 -6.68 0.22 9.89
N GLY A 111 -7.88 0.76 9.69
CA GLY A 111 -8.94 0.08 8.94
C GLY A 111 -8.55 -0.23 7.51
N LEU A 112 -7.85 0.69 6.82
CA LEU A 112 -7.31 0.46 5.48
C LEU A 112 -6.30 -0.69 5.45
N VAL A 113 -5.34 -0.71 6.38
CA VAL A 113 -4.33 -1.78 6.47
C VAL A 113 -4.99 -3.13 6.74
N MET A 114 -5.93 -3.18 7.68
CA MET A 114 -6.68 -4.41 7.97
C MET A 114 -7.50 -4.86 6.77
N PHE A 115 -8.12 -3.94 6.04
CA PHE A 115 -8.82 -4.24 4.80
C PHE A 115 -7.90 -4.89 3.76
N VAL A 116 -6.71 -4.32 3.51
CA VAL A 116 -5.74 -4.90 2.56
C VAL A 116 -5.31 -6.30 3.00
N ILE A 117 -5.01 -6.50 4.28
CA ILE A 117 -4.63 -7.81 4.81
C ILE A 117 -5.75 -8.83 4.61
N MET A 118 -6.98 -8.50 5.03
CA MET A 118 -8.14 -9.39 4.86
C MET A 118 -8.42 -9.69 3.38
N PHE A 119 -8.30 -8.67 2.51
CA PHE A 119 -8.49 -8.81 1.07
C PHE A 119 -7.55 -9.87 0.48
N VAL A 120 -6.27 -9.82 0.85
CA VAL A 120 -5.25 -10.79 0.40
C VAL A 120 -5.43 -12.16 1.03
N VAL A 121 -5.67 -12.22 2.35
CA VAL A 121 -5.91 -13.50 3.05
C VAL A 121 -7.09 -14.24 2.43
N LEU A 122 -8.20 -13.55 2.17
CA LEU A 122 -9.37 -14.13 1.53
C LEU A 122 -9.08 -14.58 0.08
N ALA A 123 -8.30 -13.79 -0.69
CA ALA A 123 -7.91 -14.17 -2.04
C ALA A 123 -7.12 -15.48 -2.05
N PHE A 124 -6.13 -15.63 -1.17
CA PHE A 124 -5.34 -16.86 -1.06
C PHE A 124 -6.14 -18.03 -0.49
N TYR A 125 -7.04 -17.78 0.47
CA TYR A 125 -7.96 -18.80 0.99
C TYR A 125 -8.81 -19.41 -0.14
N LEU A 126 -9.46 -18.58 -0.95
CA LEU A 126 -10.25 -19.05 -2.09
C LEU A 126 -9.38 -19.75 -3.14
N LYS A 127 -8.17 -19.23 -3.39
CA LYS A 127 -7.21 -19.87 -4.30
C LYS A 127 -6.87 -21.28 -3.82
N PHE A 128 -6.70 -21.50 -2.52
CA PHE A 128 -6.35 -22.81 -1.97
C PHE A 128 -7.47 -23.86 -2.12
N GLN A 129 -8.74 -23.43 -2.20
CA GLN A 129 -9.88 -24.33 -2.37
C GLN A 129 -10.05 -24.88 -3.79
N ILE A 130 -9.39 -24.29 -4.79
CA ILE A 130 -9.53 -24.69 -6.20
C ILE A 130 -8.40 -25.67 -6.55
N ASN A 131 -8.76 -26.77 -7.21
CA ASN A 131 -7.78 -27.67 -7.82
C ASN A 131 -7.23 -27.04 -9.11
N TRP A 132 -6.04 -26.44 -9.02
CA TRP A 132 -5.39 -25.75 -10.14
C TRP A 132 -4.72 -26.68 -11.16
N ASP A 133 -4.55 -27.97 -10.85
CA ASP A 133 -3.94 -28.92 -11.79
C ASP A 133 -4.78 -29.12 -13.06
N GLN A 134 -6.07 -28.76 -13.01
CA GLN A 134 -6.99 -28.80 -14.15
C GLN A 134 -6.87 -27.58 -15.10
N TYR A 135 -6.14 -26.53 -14.68
CA TYR A 135 -6.05 -25.25 -15.38
C TYR A 135 -4.59 -24.88 -15.74
N ARG A 136 -3.68 -25.85 -15.68
CA ARG A 136 -2.27 -25.70 -16.11
C ARG A 136 -2.08 -26.02 -17.58
#